data_AF-A0AAW7P5M1-F1
#
_entry.id   AF-A0AAW7P5M1-F1
#
_cell.length_a   1.000
_cell.length_b   1.000
_cell.length_c   1.000
_cell.angle_alpha   90.00
_cell.angle_beta   90.00
_cell.angle_gamma   90.00
#
_symmetry.space_group_name_H-M   'P 1'
#
loop_
_entity.id
_entity.type
_entity.pdbx_description
1 polymer ?
#
loop_
_entity_poly.entity_id
_entity_poly.type
_entity_poly.pdbx_seq_one_letter_code
_entity_poly.pdbx_strand_id
1 'polypeptide(L)'
;MVLELFGTEFKDKLFEELVSLNIKAMEEAKRRSSRHTTWVPIKQLQEATGWGRTKLEEWRDQGKFQFQQSGKGGKYLYNLEDVQRFCRSLQK
;
A
#
# COMPACT_ATOMS: atom_id res chain seq x y z
N MET A 1 33.41 26.09 8.99
CA MET A 1 32.39 25.01 8.86
C MET A 1 31.64 25.16 7.53
N VAL A 2 31.13 24.09 6.90
CA VAL A 2 30.47 24.14 5.56
C VAL A 2 29.42 25.26 5.42
N LEU A 3 28.72 25.62 6.50
CA LEU A 3 27.77 26.73 6.54
C LEU A 3 28.41 28.13 6.37
N GLU A 4 29.65 28.32 6.81
CA GLU A 4 30.42 29.55 6.62
C GLU A 4 31.00 29.67 5.20
N LEU A 5 31.08 28.54 4.46
CA LEU A 5 31.63 28.48 3.10
C LEU A 5 30.58 28.67 2.00
N PHE A 6 29.32 28.28 2.25
CA PHE A 6 28.28 28.28 1.23
C PHE A 6 27.03 29.12 1.60
N GLY A 7 26.98 29.67 2.82
CA GLY A 7 25.88 30.51 3.27
C GLY A 7 24.56 29.76 3.51
N THR A 8 23.57 30.46 4.07
CA THR A 8 22.24 29.90 4.35
C THR A 8 21.47 29.55 3.08
N GLU A 9 21.67 30.29 1.99
CA GLU A 9 21.00 30.06 0.71
C GLU A 9 21.33 28.69 0.10
N PHE A 10 22.57 28.22 0.25
CA PHE A 10 22.96 26.87 -0.17
C PHE A 10 22.26 25.79 0.64
N LYS A 11 22.13 26.00 1.96
CA LYS A 11 21.44 25.06 2.85
C LYS A 11 19.97 24.94 2.47
N ASP A 12 19.32 26.06 2.17
CA ASP A 12 17.90 26.07 1.82
C ASP A 12 17.65 25.37 0.48
N LYS A 13 18.47 25.66 -0.54
CA LYS A 13 18.42 24.95 -1.83
C LYS A 13 18.68 23.44 -1.69
N LEU A 14 19.69 23.06 -0.92
CA LEU A 14 20.01 21.66 -0.66
C LEU A 14 18.84 20.95 0.05
N PHE A 15 18.19 21.63 1.01
CA PHE A 15 17.04 21.08 1.71
C PHE A 15 15.84 20.90 0.77
N GLU A 16 15.55 21.88 -0.09
CA GLU A 16 14.50 21.77 -1.10
C GLU A 16 14.75 20.60 -2.08
N GLU A 17 15.99 20.44 -2.54
CA GLU A 17 16.37 19.30 -3.38
C GLU A 17 16.18 17.97 -2.67
N LEU A 18 16.59 17.85 -1.41
CA LEU A 18 16.41 16.64 -0.60
C LEU A 18 14.92 16.32 -0.40
N VAL A 19 14.09 17.32 -0.13
CA VAL A 19 12.63 17.15 0.00
C VAL A 19 12.03 16.68 -1.32
N SER A 20 12.41 17.30 -2.43
CA SER A 20 11.96 16.91 -3.78
C SER A 20 12.34 15.47 -4.12
N LEU A 21 13.57 15.08 -3.80
CA LEU A 21 14.09 13.74 -4.03
C LEU A 21 13.36 12.69 -3.17
N ASN A 22 13.04 13.04 -1.92
CA ASN A 22 12.27 12.18 -1.03
C ASN A 22 10.82 11.98 -1.51
N ILE A 23 10.16 13.04 -2.00
CA ILE A 23 8.82 12.93 -2.60
C ILE A 23 8.86 11.96 -3.79
N LYS A 24 9.83 12.11 -4.70
CA LYS A 24 10.00 11.21 -5.86
C LYS A 24 10.26 9.77 -5.44
N ALA A 25 11.11 9.55 -4.44
CA ALA A 25 11.39 8.21 -3.91
C ALA A 25 10.12 7.56 -3.32
N MET A 26 9.30 8.32 -2.60
CA MET A 26 8.02 7.85 -2.05
C MET A 26 6.99 7.54 -3.14
N GLU A 27 6.91 8.34 -4.19
CA GLU A 27 6.04 8.08 -5.35
C GLU A 27 6.46 6.82 -6.10
N GLU A 28 7.76 6.63 -6.32
CA GLU A 28 8.29 5.43 -6.98
C GLU A 28 8.10 4.18 -6.10
N ALA A 29 8.29 4.29 -4.78
CA ALA A 29 7.97 3.20 -3.85
C ALA A 29 6.49 2.83 -3.89
N LYS A 30 5.58 3.81 -3.93
CA LYS A 30 4.13 3.58 -4.12
C LYS A 30 3.83 2.93 -5.46
N ARG A 31 4.47 3.36 -6.56
CA ARG A 31 4.33 2.73 -7.88
C ARG A 31 4.78 1.28 -7.87
N ARG A 32 5.94 0.98 -7.29
CA ARG A 32 6.46 -0.39 -7.19
C ARG A 32 5.55 -1.26 -6.33
N SER A 33 5.08 -0.75 -5.20
CA SER A 33 4.09 -1.45 -4.37
C SER A 33 2.78 -1.71 -5.13
N SER A 34 2.27 -0.75 -5.91
CA SER A 34 1.06 -0.96 -6.73
C SER A 34 1.22 -2.01 -7.83
N ARG A 35 2.45 -2.35 -8.21
CA ARG A 35 2.76 -3.40 -9.20
C ARG A 35 2.91 -4.78 -8.56
N HIS A 36 3.06 -4.88 -7.25
CA HIS A 36 3.09 -6.15 -6.56
C HIS A 36 1.69 -6.49 -6.08
N THR A 37 1.15 -7.58 -6.62
CA THR A 37 -0.10 -8.16 -6.13
C THR A 37 0.26 -9.22 -5.11
N THR A 38 0.02 -8.92 -3.84
CA THR A 38 0.27 -9.86 -2.75
C THR A 38 -0.99 -10.71 -2.55
N TRP A 39 -0.90 -11.97 -2.94
CA TRP A 39 -1.99 -12.93 -2.78
C TRP A 39 -1.92 -13.59 -1.40
N VAL A 40 -2.85 -13.24 -0.52
CA VAL A 40 -2.85 -13.72 0.88
C VAL A 40 -4.08 -14.60 1.18
N PRO A 41 -3.99 -15.58 2.08
CA PRO A 41 -5.14 -16.30 2.60
C PRO A 41 -5.99 -15.40 3.53
N ILE A 42 -7.24 -15.79 3.77
CA ILE A 42 -8.18 -14.98 4.56
C ILE A 42 -7.69 -14.65 5.97
N LYS A 43 -6.91 -15.51 6.63
CA LYS A 43 -6.36 -15.23 7.97
C LYS A 43 -5.45 -13.99 7.98
N GLN A 44 -4.52 -13.93 7.04
CA GLN A 44 -3.63 -12.78 6.89
C GLN A 44 -4.41 -11.52 6.47
N LEU A 45 -5.48 -11.70 5.68
CA LEU A 45 -6.35 -10.60 5.30
C LEU A 45 -7.09 -9.99 6.50
N GLN A 46 -7.56 -10.83 7.44
CA GLN A 46 -8.18 -10.37 8.68
C GLN A 46 -7.18 -9.58 9.53
N GLU A 47 -5.95 -10.08 9.70
CA GLU A 47 -4.89 -9.40 10.45
C GLU A 47 -4.53 -8.04 9.83
N ALA A 48 -4.44 -7.98 8.49
CA ALA A 48 -4.02 -6.77 7.80
C ALA A 48 -5.11 -5.70 7.67
N THR A 49 -6.39 -6.08 7.75
CA THR A 49 -7.51 -5.17 7.53
C THR A 49 -8.31 -4.87 8.80
N GLY A 50 -8.19 -5.71 9.83
CA GLY A 50 -8.98 -5.62 11.07
C GLY A 50 -10.44 -6.08 10.92
N TRP A 51 -10.88 -6.46 9.73
CA TRP A 51 -12.25 -6.89 9.47
C TRP A 51 -12.45 -8.38 9.75
N GLY A 52 -13.64 -8.73 10.23
CA GLY A 52 -14.05 -10.11 10.46
C GLY A 52 -14.18 -10.90 9.15
N ARG A 53 -13.92 -12.21 9.22
CA ARG A 53 -14.00 -13.14 8.09
C ARG A 53 -15.30 -13.04 7.30
N THR A 54 -16.44 -13.04 7.99
CA THR A 54 -17.77 -13.00 7.35
C THR A 54 -17.93 -11.77 6.46
N LYS A 55 -17.50 -10.59 6.93
CA LYS A 55 -17.57 -9.35 6.15
C LYS A 55 -16.67 -9.41 4.91
N LEU A 56 -15.47 -9.95 5.06
CA LEU A 56 -14.54 -10.12 3.94
C LEU A 56 -15.09 -11.12 2.90
N GLU A 57 -15.73 -12.21 3.33
CA GLU A 57 -16.36 -13.17 2.41
C GLU A 57 -17.61 -12.56 1.73
N GLU A 58 -18.45 -11.81 2.44
CA GLU A 58 -19.57 -11.06 1.86
C GLU A 58 -19.11 -10.10 0.74
N TRP A 59 -18.05 -9.33 0.99
CA TRP A 59 -17.52 -8.38 0.00
C TRP A 59 -16.83 -9.07 -1.17
N ARG A 60 -16.19 -10.22 -0.94
CA ARG A 60 -15.70 -11.09 -2.02
C ARG A 60 -16.84 -11.51 -2.92
N ASP A 61 -17.93 -12.01 -2.36
CA ASP A 61 -19.08 -12.53 -3.11
C ASP A 61 -19.81 -11.40 -3.87
N GLN A 62 -19.69 -10.16 -3.40
CA GLN A 62 -20.12 -8.96 -4.11
C GLN A 62 -19.12 -8.43 -5.16
N GLY A 63 -17.97 -9.07 -5.32
CA GLY A 63 -16.93 -8.66 -6.29
C GLY A 63 -16.25 -7.34 -5.95
N LYS A 64 -16.14 -6.95 -4.68
CA LYS A 64 -15.58 -5.65 -4.25
C LYS A 64 -14.06 -5.53 -4.42
N PHE A 65 -13.38 -6.66 -4.56
CA PHE A 65 -11.93 -6.73 -4.74
C PHE A 65 -11.54 -8.03 -5.43
N GLN A 66 -10.31 -8.09 -5.94
CA GLN A 66 -9.76 -9.25 -6.62
C GLN A 66 -9.49 -10.43 -5.68
N PHE A 67 -9.91 -11.61 -6.11
CA PHE A 67 -9.61 -12.88 -5.47
C PHE A 67 -9.32 -13.95 -6.54
N GLN A 68 -8.60 -15.00 -6.17
CA GLN A 68 -8.38 -16.16 -7.03
C GLN A 68 -8.51 -17.45 -6.23
N GLN A 69 -8.93 -18.52 -6.90
CA GLN A 69 -9.05 -19.84 -6.27
C GLN A 69 -7.68 -20.54 -6.26
N SER A 70 -7.26 -21.01 -5.09
CA SER A 70 -6.08 -21.86 -4.96
C SER A 70 -6.44 -23.27 -5.45
N GLY A 71 -5.70 -23.78 -6.43
CA GLY A 71 -6.08 -24.95 -7.24
C GLY A 71 -6.31 -26.27 -6.49
N LYS A 72 -5.89 -26.42 -5.22
CA LYS A 72 -6.16 -27.63 -4.42
C LYS A 72 -6.91 -27.28 -3.13
N GLY A 73 -8.24 -27.44 -3.17
CA GLY A 73 -9.10 -27.42 -1.97
C GLY A 73 -10.06 -26.24 -1.84
N GLY A 74 -10.35 -25.50 -2.91
CA GLY A 74 -11.39 -24.46 -2.93
C GLY A 74 -11.08 -23.24 -2.04
N LYS A 75 -9.86 -23.13 -1.52
CA LYS A 75 -9.43 -21.99 -0.70
C LYS A 75 -9.16 -20.78 -1.59
N TYR A 76 -9.59 -19.61 -1.14
CA TYR A 76 -9.37 -18.36 -1.87
C TYR A 76 -8.10 -17.65 -1.39
N LEU A 77 -7.40 -17.04 -2.34
CA LEU A 77 -6.39 -16.03 -2.11
C LEU A 77 -6.95 -14.67 -2.51
N TYR A 78 -6.56 -13.64 -1.77
CA TYR A 78 -7.09 -12.30 -1.88
C TYR A 78 -5.97 -11.34 -2.23
N ASN A 79 -6.24 -10.40 -3.13
CA ASN A 79 -5.31 -9.31 -3.42
C ASN A 79 -5.31 -8.35 -2.22
N LEU A 80 -4.26 -8.37 -1.42
CA LEU A 80 -4.16 -7.60 -0.19
C LEU A 80 -4.31 -6.10 -0.45
N GLU A 81 -3.62 -5.59 -1.47
CA GLU A 81 -3.59 -4.17 -1.81
C GLU A 81 -4.97 -3.66 -2.25
N ASP A 82 -5.69 -4.47 -3.03
CA ASP A 82 -7.04 -4.13 -3.51
C ASP A 82 -8.08 -4.16 -2.38
N VAL A 83 -8.00 -5.17 -1.50
CA VAL A 83 -8.87 -5.22 -0.30
C VAL A 83 -8.60 -4.04 0.62
N GLN A 84 -7.32 -3.68 0.87
CA GLN A 84 -6.98 -2.51 1.69
C GLN A 84 -7.46 -1.21 1.05
N ARG A 85 -7.39 -1.08 -0.28
CA ARG A 85 -7.95 0.08 -1.00
C ARG A 85 -9.46 0.17 -0.79
N PHE A 86 -10.17 -0.94 -0.91
CA PHE A 86 -11.60 -1.00 -0.65
C PHE A 86 -11.94 -0.65 0.82
N CYS A 87 -11.22 -1.23 1.80
CA CYS A 87 -11.41 -0.93 3.22
C CYS A 87 -11.24 0.56 3.54
N ARG A 88 -10.22 1.21 2.95
CA ARG A 88 -10.01 2.67 3.10
C ARG A 88 -11.16 3.49 2.51
N SER A 89 -11.82 3.01 1.46
CA SER A 89 -12.98 3.70 0.88
C SER A 89 -14.22 3.68 1.77
N LEU A 90 -14.30 2.71 2.70
CA LEU A 90 -15.39 2.59 3.68
C LEU A 90 -15.19 3.45 4.93
N GLN A 91 -13.97 3.94 5.19
CA GLN A 91 -13.62 4.75 6.36
C GLN A 91 -13.77 6.27 6.10
N LYS A 92 -14.49 6.65 5.04
CA LYS A 92 -14.87 8.04 4.75
C LYS A 92 -16.19 8.40 5.41
#